data_AF-A0A356KU14-F1
#
_entry.id   AF-A0A356KU14-F1
#
_cell.length_a   1.000
_cell.length_b   1.000
_cell.length_c   1.000
_cell.angle_alpha   90.00
_cell.angle_beta   90.00
_cell.angle_gamma   90.00
#
_symmetry.space_group_name_H-M   'P 1'
#
loop_
_entity.id
_entity.type
_entity.pdbx_description
1 polymer ?
#
loop_
_entity_poly.entity_id
_entity_poly.type
_entity_poly.pdbx_seq_one_letter_code
_entity_poly.pdbx_strand_id
1 'polypeptide(L)'
;RPACGVGEGEVAVAPSGRLYPCEQLVGADDEQAQRFARGHVSDAGPLRAPLKPRSEPDECSSCATESACANTCACFNLARTGDPERPDGLRCTLERTSLREARRARRELLAPARPAARGPRRLPRAQTQEQPQEQPQELCRG
;
A
#
# COMPACT_ATOMS: atom_id res chain seq x y z
N ARG A 1 6.37 9.47 -8.78
CA ARG A 1 5.62 8.75 -7.73
C ARG A 1 4.26 9.39 -7.58
N PRO A 2 3.17 8.63 -7.35
CA PRO A 2 1.88 9.24 -7.04
C PRO A 2 1.99 9.94 -5.68
N ALA A 3 1.85 11.25 -5.66
CA ALA A 3 1.73 12.04 -4.44
C ALA A 3 0.24 12.14 -4.09
N CYS A 4 -0.13 11.74 -2.88
CA CYS A 4 -1.47 12.01 -2.32
C CYS A 4 -1.54 13.47 -1.83
N GLY A 5 -2.76 13.98 -1.60
CA GLY A 5 -3.02 15.33 -1.13
C GLY A 5 -2.95 15.51 0.38
N VAL A 6 -2.42 14.52 1.12
CA VAL A 6 -2.44 14.48 2.59
C VAL A 6 -1.95 15.81 3.18
N GLY A 7 -2.83 16.45 3.96
CA GLY A 7 -2.48 17.66 4.69
C GLY A 7 -2.47 18.96 3.89
N GLU A 8 -2.73 18.93 2.58
CA GLU A 8 -2.79 20.12 1.72
C GLU A 8 -4.07 20.20 0.87
N GLY A 9 -4.62 19.06 0.42
CA GLY A 9 -5.75 19.02 -0.50
C GLY A 9 -6.79 17.92 -0.25
N GLU A 10 -6.61 17.10 0.79
CA GLU A 10 -7.57 16.05 1.16
C GLU A 10 -7.86 16.04 2.67
N VAL A 11 -9.11 15.73 3.01
CA VAL A 11 -9.57 15.49 4.38
C VAL A 11 -10.63 14.39 4.35
N ALA A 12 -10.54 13.46 5.28
CA ALA A 12 -11.56 12.44 5.49
C ALA A 12 -12.46 12.83 6.67
N VAL A 13 -13.76 12.56 6.55
CA VAL A 13 -14.76 12.88 7.56
C VAL A 13 -15.41 11.58 8.03
N ALA A 14 -15.29 11.26 9.31
CA ALA A 14 -15.98 10.13 9.91
C ALA A 14 -17.47 10.44 10.16
N PRO A 15 -18.36 9.44 10.26
CA PRO A 15 -19.77 9.65 10.59
C PRO A 15 -20.01 10.42 11.89
N SER A 16 -19.09 10.33 12.87
CA SER A 16 -19.14 11.14 14.09
C SER A 16 -18.98 12.63 13.86
N GLY A 17 -18.40 13.03 12.71
CA GLY A 17 -17.98 14.39 12.42
C GLY A 17 -16.48 14.64 12.65
N ARG A 18 -15.70 13.64 13.10
CA ARG A 18 -14.24 13.79 13.22
C ARG A 18 -13.55 13.91 11.87
N LEU A 19 -12.54 14.76 11.82
CA LEU A 19 -11.76 15.09 10.63
C LEU A 19 -10.39 14.40 10.71
N TYR A 20 -10.02 13.68 9.66
CA TYR A 20 -8.78 12.92 9.54
C TYR A 20 -7.99 13.39 8.32
N PRO A 21 -6.65 13.34 8.36
CA PRO A 21 -5.84 13.83 7.24
C PRO A 21 -5.85 12.88 6.03
N CYS A 22 -6.36 11.65 6.18
CA CYS A 22 -6.48 10.64 5.14
C CYS A 22 -7.50 9.58 5.58
N GLU A 23 -8.23 8.98 4.63
CA GLU A 23 -9.22 7.95 4.89
C GLU A 23 -8.63 6.67 5.51
N GLN A 24 -7.35 6.38 5.26
CA GLN A 24 -6.63 5.25 5.85
C GLN A 24 -6.55 5.32 7.38
N LEU A 25 -6.73 6.52 7.96
CA LEU A 25 -6.62 6.76 9.41
C LEU A 25 -7.97 6.84 10.13
N VAL A 26 -9.08 6.80 9.40
CA VAL A 26 -10.43 6.85 9.99
C VAL A 26 -10.72 5.58 10.79
N GLY A 27 -10.33 4.41 10.26
CA GLY A 27 -10.59 3.12 10.91
C GLY A 27 -12.06 2.91 11.26
N ALA A 28 -12.32 2.40 12.46
CA ALA A 28 -13.67 2.29 13.03
C ALA A 28 -14.11 3.55 13.79
N ASP A 29 -13.34 4.65 13.71
CA ASP A 29 -13.55 5.90 14.45
C ASP A 29 -13.65 5.70 15.99
N ASP A 30 -12.94 4.67 16.47
CA ASP A 30 -12.82 4.29 17.87
C ASP A 30 -11.71 5.09 18.59
N GLU A 31 -11.50 4.82 19.88
CA GLU A 31 -10.47 5.51 20.67
C GLU A 31 -9.06 5.38 20.07
N GLN A 32 -8.77 4.26 19.40
CA GLN A 32 -7.48 4.05 18.76
C GLN A 32 -7.32 4.99 17.56
N ALA A 33 -8.35 5.09 16.71
CA ALA A 33 -8.34 5.98 15.55
C ALA A 33 -8.31 7.46 15.96
N GLN A 34 -9.02 7.83 17.02
CA GLN A 34 -9.17 9.23 17.47
C GLN A 34 -7.85 9.98 17.70
N ARG A 35 -6.76 9.29 18.05
CA ARG A 35 -5.42 9.91 18.15
C ARG A 35 -4.92 10.51 16.83
N PHE A 36 -5.46 10.06 15.71
CA PHE A 36 -5.15 10.53 14.36
C PHE A 36 -6.11 11.60 13.86
N ALA A 37 -7.19 11.89 14.60
CA ALA A 37 -8.07 12.99 14.26
C ALA A 37 -7.33 14.34 14.34
N ARG A 38 -7.74 15.27 13.50
CA ARG A 38 -7.20 16.64 13.41
C ARG A 38 -8.22 17.72 13.75
N GLY A 39 -9.47 17.35 13.97
CA GLY A 39 -10.53 18.25 14.42
C GLY A 39 -11.89 17.60 14.30
N HIS A 40 -12.94 18.41 14.45
CA HIS A 40 -14.33 18.05 14.23
C HIS A 40 -14.99 19.03 13.26
N VAL A 41 -15.97 18.58 12.47
CA VAL A 41 -16.75 19.44 11.55
C VAL A 41 -17.47 20.61 12.26
N SER A 42 -17.66 20.49 13.56
CA SER A 42 -18.32 21.51 14.40
C SER A 42 -17.33 22.51 15.01
N ASP A 43 -16.03 22.25 14.89
CA ASP A 43 -15.01 23.13 15.46
C ASP A 43 -14.85 24.38 14.60
N ALA A 44 -14.96 25.55 15.23
CA ALA A 44 -14.61 26.81 14.60
C ALA A 44 -13.08 27.02 14.74
N GLY A 45 -12.30 26.55 13.76
CA GLY A 45 -10.86 26.73 13.78
C GLY A 45 -10.12 25.93 12.69
N PRO A 46 -8.81 26.19 12.50
CA PRO A 46 -7.99 25.38 11.61
C PRO A 46 -7.84 23.96 12.16
N LEU A 47 -7.70 22.99 11.26
CA LEU A 47 -7.30 21.64 11.63
C LEU A 47 -5.96 21.66 12.39
N ARG A 48 -5.80 20.73 13.33
CA ARG A 48 -4.49 20.43 13.92
C ARG A 48 -3.49 20.12 12.81
N ALA A 49 -2.21 20.40 13.08
CA ALA A 49 -1.14 20.35 12.08
C ALA A 49 -1.20 19.10 11.18
N PRO A 50 -1.08 19.28 9.85
CA PRO A 50 -1.21 18.18 8.91
C PRO A 50 -0.09 17.15 9.08
N LEU A 51 -0.39 15.89 8.81
CA LEU A 51 0.64 14.88 8.61
C LEU A 51 1.33 15.20 7.27
N LYS A 52 2.62 15.54 7.31
CA LYS A 52 3.36 15.90 6.10
C LYS A 52 3.83 14.66 5.33
N PRO A 53 3.91 14.72 4.00
CA PRO A 53 4.72 13.78 3.22
C PRO A 53 6.17 13.81 3.73
N ARG A 54 6.81 12.65 3.88
CA ARG A 54 8.15 12.56 4.46
C ARG A 54 9.19 12.01 3.51
N SER A 55 10.44 12.23 3.92
CA SER A 55 11.68 11.77 3.29
C SER A 55 11.68 10.26 3.03
N GLU A 56 12.49 9.87 2.06
CA GLU A 56 12.72 8.47 1.72
C GLU A 56 13.34 7.73 2.91
N PRO A 57 12.77 6.61 3.36
CA PRO A 57 13.35 5.80 4.43
C PRO A 57 14.70 5.21 3.99
N ASP A 58 15.70 5.20 4.88
CA ASP A 58 17.05 4.69 4.57
C ASP A 58 17.04 3.24 4.06
N GLU A 59 16.14 2.41 4.60
CA GLU A 59 15.95 1.00 4.19
C GLU A 59 15.52 0.84 2.73
N CYS A 60 15.00 1.90 2.11
CA CYS A 60 14.55 1.89 0.72
C CYS A 60 15.66 2.25 -0.28
N SER A 61 16.80 2.78 0.16
CA SER A 61 17.86 3.34 -0.71
C SER A 61 18.40 2.36 -1.77
N SER A 62 18.45 1.06 -1.47
CA SER A 62 18.89 0.02 -2.40
C SER A 62 17.75 -0.75 -3.08
N CYS A 63 16.50 -0.32 -2.92
CA CYS A 63 15.34 -1.06 -3.42
C CYS A 63 15.07 -0.78 -4.91
N ALA A 64 15.03 -1.83 -5.73
CA ALA A 64 14.82 -1.72 -7.18
C ALA A 64 13.44 -1.13 -7.61
N THR A 65 12.49 -1.01 -6.69
CA THR A 65 11.15 -0.46 -6.93
C THR A 65 10.91 0.88 -6.25
N GLU A 66 11.90 1.42 -5.52
CA GLU A 66 11.84 2.65 -4.73
C GLU A 66 11.24 3.83 -5.52
N SER A 67 11.68 4.04 -6.76
CA SER A 67 11.23 5.15 -7.60
C SER A 67 9.77 5.08 -8.05
N ALA A 68 9.09 3.96 -7.84
CA ALA A 68 7.74 3.68 -8.31
C ALA A 68 6.76 3.22 -7.23
N CYS A 69 7.25 2.76 -6.07
CA CYS A 69 6.40 2.33 -4.96
C CYS A 69 5.88 3.52 -4.15
N ALA A 70 4.99 3.26 -3.19
CA ALA A 70 4.38 4.26 -2.32
C ALA A 70 4.94 4.18 -0.88
N ASN A 71 6.25 3.93 -0.76
CA ASN A 71 6.96 3.83 0.53
C ASN A 71 6.84 5.09 1.41
N THR A 72 6.64 6.26 0.81
CA THR A 72 6.47 7.55 1.50
C THR A 72 5.03 7.85 1.94
N CYS A 73 4.10 6.90 1.82
CA CYS A 73 2.72 7.06 2.30
C CYS A 73 2.66 7.08 3.83
N ALA A 74 2.80 8.28 4.42
CA ALA A 74 2.87 8.48 5.86
C ALA A 74 1.64 7.94 6.62
N CYS A 75 0.43 8.10 6.06
CA CYS A 75 -0.82 7.62 6.68
C CYS A 75 -0.87 6.10 6.77
N PHE A 76 -0.47 5.42 5.69
CA PHE A 76 -0.48 3.96 5.67
C PHE A 76 0.59 3.39 6.61
N ASN A 77 1.80 3.96 6.58
CA ASN A 77 2.87 3.57 7.50
C ASN A 77 2.43 3.76 8.95
N LEU A 78 1.90 4.94 9.29
CA LEU A 78 1.40 5.23 10.63
C LEU A 78 0.29 4.27 11.07
N ALA A 79 -0.66 3.95 10.20
CA ALA A 79 -1.76 3.04 10.51
C ALA A 79 -1.29 1.60 10.79
N ARG A 80 -0.20 1.18 10.14
CA ARG A 80 0.26 -0.22 10.15
C ARG A 80 1.40 -0.49 11.11
N THR A 81 2.29 0.48 11.31
CA THR A 81 3.52 0.32 12.09
C THR A 81 3.53 1.22 13.33
N GLY A 82 2.63 2.20 13.41
CA GLY A 82 2.67 3.25 14.43
C GLY A 82 3.71 4.35 14.14
N ASP A 83 4.48 4.21 13.07
CA ASP A 83 5.54 5.14 12.67
C ASP A 83 5.34 5.56 11.19
N PRO A 84 5.10 6.85 10.92
CA PRO A 84 4.88 7.32 9.55
C PRO A 84 6.11 7.21 8.65
N GLU A 85 7.32 7.07 9.22
CA GLU A 85 8.60 6.96 8.50
C GLU A 85 9.00 5.51 8.23
N ARG A 86 8.31 4.54 8.83
CA ARG A 86 8.62 3.12 8.68
C ARG A 86 7.63 2.44 7.71
N PRO A 87 8.08 2.03 6.52
CA PRO A 87 7.29 1.22 5.59
C PRO A 87 6.71 -0.04 6.24
N ASP A 88 5.45 -0.34 5.92
CA ASP A 88 4.84 -1.62 6.26
C ASP A 88 5.41 -2.76 5.40
N GLY A 89 5.87 -3.83 6.04
CA GLY A 89 6.54 -4.94 5.37
C GLY A 89 5.64 -5.74 4.42
N LEU A 90 4.35 -5.85 4.72
CA LEU A 90 3.38 -6.55 3.86
C LEU A 90 3.17 -5.78 2.56
N ARG A 91 2.90 -4.48 2.64
CA ARG A 91 2.76 -3.60 1.49
C ARG A 91 4.05 -3.51 0.69
N CYS A 92 5.21 -3.39 1.35
CA CYS A 92 6.50 -3.42 0.67
C CYS A 92 6.66 -4.70 -0.18
N THR A 93 6.29 -5.86 0.35
CA THR A 93 6.37 -7.14 -0.37
C THR A 93 5.37 -7.22 -1.52
N LEU A 94 4.15 -6.75 -1.30
CA LEU A 94 3.11 -6.68 -2.33
C LEU A 94 3.51 -5.75 -3.47
N GLU A 95 3.94 -4.52 -3.17
CA GLU A 95 4.31 -3.53 -4.19
C GLU A 95 5.54 -3.97 -4.98
N ARG A 96 6.57 -4.55 -4.32
CA ARG A 96 7.74 -5.11 -5.03
C ARG A 96 7.34 -6.17 -6.04
N THR A 97 6.46 -7.10 -5.63
CA THR A 97 5.97 -8.19 -6.49
C THR A 97 5.13 -7.64 -7.64
N SER A 98 4.14 -6.82 -7.33
CA SER A 98 3.24 -6.21 -8.32
C SER A 98 3.99 -5.37 -9.34
N LEU A 99 4.93 -4.52 -8.90
CA LEU A 99 5.72 -3.69 -9.80
C LEU A 99 6.67 -4.53 -10.67
N ARG A 100 7.24 -5.61 -10.13
CA ARG A 100 8.07 -6.53 -10.92
C ARG A 100 7.26 -7.19 -12.04
N GLU A 101 6.10 -7.74 -11.72
CA GLU A 101 5.25 -8.41 -12.72
C GLU A 101 4.63 -7.41 -13.70
N ALA A 102 4.22 -6.23 -13.24
CA ALA A 102 3.73 -5.17 -14.12
C ALA A 102 4.82 -4.71 -15.12
N ARG A 103 6.06 -4.53 -14.66
CA ARG A 103 7.20 -4.21 -15.54
C ARG A 103 7.48 -5.33 -16.53
N ARG A 104 7.38 -6.59 -16.12
CA ARG A 104 7.52 -7.75 -17.00
C ARG A 104 6.44 -7.76 -18.08
N ALA A 105 5.18 -7.71 -17.69
CA ALA A 105 4.04 -7.69 -18.61
C ALA A 105 4.13 -6.52 -19.59
N ARG A 106 4.51 -5.32 -19.11
CA ARG A 106 4.74 -4.15 -19.96
C ARG A 106 5.82 -4.42 -21.02
N ARG A 107 6.94 -5.04 -20.66
CA ARG A 107 8.00 -5.39 -21.63
C ARG A 107 7.50 -6.39 -22.67
N GLU A 108 6.71 -7.37 -22.28
CA GLU A 108 6.16 -8.38 -23.20
C GLU A 108 5.14 -7.77 -24.17
N LEU A 109 4.29 -6.86 -23.69
CA LEU A 109 3.25 -6.20 -24.49
C LEU A 109 3.79 -5.09 -25.40
N LEU A 110 4.83 -4.37 -24.98
CA LEU A 110 5.44 -3.28 -25.73
C LEU A 110 6.68 -3.72 -26.53
N ALA A 111 7.09 -4.99 -26.44
CA ALA A 111 8.16 -5.50 -27.30
C ALA A 111 7.76 -5.30 -28.77
N PRO A 112 8.70 -4.88 -29.64
CA PRO A 112 8.42 -4.83 -31.07
C PRO A 112 7.91 -6.20 -31.50
N ALA A 113 6.91 -6.21 -32.38
CA ALA A 113 6.33 -7.45 -32.89
C ALA A 113 7.48 -8.34 -33.37
N ARG A 114 7.67 -9.49 -32.71
CA ARG A 114 8.53 -10.54 -33.26
C ARG A 114 8.00 -10.81 -34.67
N PRO A 115 8.87 -10.92 -35.69
CA PRO A 115 8.42 -11.37 -37.01
C PRO A 115 7.58 -12.62 -36.80
N ALA A 116 6.37 -12.62 -37.34
CA ALA A 116 5.35 -13.60 -37.00
C ALA A 116 5.90 -15.02 -37.22
N ALA A 117 6.20 -15.72 -36.13
CA ALA A 117 6.26 -17.17 -36.18
C ALA A 117 4.82 -17.62 -36.48
N ARG A 118 4.56 -17.98 -37.73
CA ARG A 118 3.29 -18.57 -38.18
C ARG A 118 3.05 -19.85 -37.38
N GLY A 119 2.29 -19.76 -36.30
CA GLY A 119 1.92 -20.91 -35.50
C GLY A 119 0.96 -20.50 -34.38
N PRO A 120 -0.01 -21.34 -34.02
CA PRO A 120 -0.94 -21.04 -32.94
C PRO A 120 -0.17 -20.84 -31.63
N ARG A 121 -0.40 -19.69 -30.96
CA ARG A 121 0.08 -19.44 -29.59
C ARG A 121 -0.51 -20.52 -28.69
N ARG A 122 0.27 -21.56 -28.36
CA ARG A 122 -0.08 -22.44 -27.24
C ARG A 122 0.12 -21.64 -25.96
N LEU A 123 -0.98 -21.33 -25.27
CA LEU A 123 -0.90 -20.88 -23.89
C LEU A 123 -0.15 -21.96 -23.09
N PRO A 124 0.88 -21.61 -22.30
CA PRO A 124 1.49 -22.57 -21.41
C PRO A 124 0.42 -23.08 -20.45
N ARG A 125 0.23 -24.41 -20.39
CA ARG A 125 -0.62 -25.01 -19.37
C ARG A 125 -0.10 -24.59 -18.01
N ALA A 126 -0.98 -24.06 -17.16
CA ALA A 126 -0.67 -23.83 -15.76
C ALA A 126 -0.11 -25.13 -15.19
N GLN A 127 1.14 -25.09 -14.74
CA GLN A 127 1.71 -26.19 -13.98
C GLN A 127 1.03 -26.14 -12.62
N THR A 128 0.01 -26.97 -12.43
CA THR A 128 -0.52 -27.25 -11.10
C THR A 128 0.60 -27.96 -10.35
N GLN A 129 1.33 -27.22 -9.51
CA GLN A 129 2.18 -27.83 -8.50
C GLN A 129 1.24 -28.43 -7.47
N GLU A 130 1.11 -29.75 -7.47
CA GLU A 130 0.51 -30.49 -6.36
C GLU A 130 1.32 -30.16 -5.10
N GLN A 131 0.68 -29.45 -4.18
CA GLN A 131 1.21 -29.25 -2.84
C GLN A 131 1.10 -30.58 -2.07
N PRO A 132 2.16 -31.04 -1.39
CA PRO A 132 2.04 -32.16 -0.47
C PRO A 132 1.03 -31.82 0.63
N GLN A 133 0.10 -32.73 0.89
CA GLN A 133 -0.89 -32.60 1.96
C GLN A 133 -0.18 -32.52 3.32
N GLU A 134 -0.17 -31.33 3.94
CA GLU A 134 0.19 -31.19 5.35
C GLU A 134 -0.88 -31.87 6.22
N GLN A 135 -0.42 -32.77 7.09
CA GLN A 135 -1.24 -33.48 8.06
C GLN A 135 -1.75 -32.51 9.14
N PRO A 136 -2.97 -32.69 9.68
CA PRO A 136 -3.51 -31.79 10.68
C PRO A 136 -2.74 -31.91 12.01
N GLN A 137 -2.04 -30.84 12.38
CA GLN A 137 -1.51 -30.69 13.74
C GLN A 137 -2.65 -30.24 14.66
N GLU A 138 -3.17 -31.17 15.46
CA GLU A 138 -3.93 -30.85 16.67
C GLU A 138 -3.02 -30.06 17.63
N LEU A 139 -3.22 -28.75 17.80
CA LEU A 139 -2.78 -28.05 19.01
C LEU A 139 -3.44 -26.65 19.14
N CYS A 140 -4.65 -26.61 19.71
CA CYS A 140 -5.21 -25.44 20.39
C CYS A 140 -6.18 -25.92 21.48
N ARG A 141 -5.63 -26.41 22.59
CA ARG A 141 -6.29 -26.41 23.91
C ARG A 141 -5.28 -25.87 24.91
N GLY A 142 -5.59 -24.70 25.46
CA GLY A 142 -4.81 -23.96 26.43
C GLY A 142 -5.39 -22.56 26.55
#